data_AF-K2DPY5-F1
#
_entry.id   AF-K2DPY5-F1
#
_cell.length_a   1.000
_cell.length_b   1.000
_cell.length_c   1.000
_cell.angle_alpha   90.00
_cell.angle_beta   90.00
_cell.angle_gamma   90.00
#
_symmetry.space_group_name_H-M   'P 1'
#
loop_
_entity.id
_entity.type
_entity.pdbx_description
1 polymer ?
#
loop_
_entity_poly.entity_id
_entity_poly.type
_entity_poly.pdbx_seq_one_letter_code
_entity_poly.pdbx_strand_id
1 'polypeptide(L)'
;MTLLTLNQRQIKEAEHHTNDMQGADLLLGLFMFLPKVERTDLIVEQFNTRDAMHILNDGYATGCTDFCIVYCALLKTLNIPYTYIEVLEKRWLEAPITEKKVMGHCFVETLGLLIDPQRKILYADPAFVLQRYAIFGRGTEPHDLGLTDFHANMEAYMKFKEIYVAERDVQQGNTKEKQV
;
A
#
# COMPACT_ATOMS: atom_id res chain seq x y z
N MET A 1 20.18 -22.61 3.07
CA MET A 1 19.22 -21.58 3.51
C MET A 1 20.01 -20.55 4.29
N THR A 2 20.52 -19.52 3.61
CA THR A 2 21.52 -18.61 4.17
C THR A 2 20.81 -17.34 4.65
N LEU A 3 20.60 -17.25 5.96
CA LEU A 3 20.14 -16.04 6.64
C LEU A 3 21.22 -14.95 6.47
N LEU A 4 20.95 -13.94 5.64
CA LEU A 4 21.70 -12.69 5.68
C LEU A 4 21.22 -11.92 6.91
N THR A 5 21.88 -12.18 8.04
CA THR A 5 21.74 -11.37 9.25
C THR A 5 22.16 -9.94 8.92
N LEU A 6 21.23 -8.98 9.08
CA LEU A 6 21.59 -7.58 9.27
C LEU A 6 22.69 -7.52 10.32
N ASN A 7 23.78 -6.83 10.00
CA ASN A 7 24.93 -6.72 10.88
C ASN A 7 24.46 -6.09 12.20
N GLN A 8 24.83 -6.70 13.35
CA GLN A 8 24.41 -6.29 14.70
C GLN A 8 24.61 -4.79 14.99
N ARG A 9 25.52 -4.12 14.28
CA ARG A 9 25.72 -2.68 14.34
C ARG A 9 24.53 -1.89 13.77
N GLN A 10 23.96 -2.32 12.64
CA GLN A 10 22.80 -1.67 12.03
C GLN A 10 21.55 -1.85 12.90
N ILE A 11 21.43 -3.00 13.57
CA ILE A 11 20.35 -3.28 14.54
C ILE A 11 20.51 -2.38 15.78
N LYS A 12 21.71 -2.29 16.37
CA LYS A 12 21.99 -1.44 17.53
C LYS A 12 21.86 0.07 17.26
N GLU A 13 22.20 0.51 16.06
CA GLU A 13 22.02 1.91 15.62
C GLU A 13 20.53 2.26 15.51
N ALA A 14 19.67 1.31 15.11
CA ALA A 14 18.21 1.49 15.10
C ALA A 14 17.58 1.46 16.51
N GLU A 15 18.09 0.64 17.43
CA GLU A 15 17.55 0.50 18.79
C GLU A 15 17.80 1.73 19.69
N HIS A 16 18.93 2.44 19.51
CA HIS A 16 19.29 3.58 20.38
C HIS A 16 18.46 4.86 20.12
N HIS A 17 17.63 4.83 19.07
CA HIS A 17 16.84 5.96 18.58
C HIS A 17 15.33 5.73 18.77
N THR A 18 14.85 5.43 19.99
CA THR A 18 13.40 5.35 20.28
C THR A 18 12.96 6.08 21.56
N ASN A 19 12.98 7.42 21.57
CA ASN A 19 12.23 8.28 22.49
C ASN A 19 11.81 9.59 21.77
N ASP A 20 10.53 9.68 21.44
CA ASP A 20 9.64 10.82 21.08
C ASP A 20 9.95 11.80 19.92
N MET A 21 11.12 11.78 19.30
CA MET A 21 11.32 12.26 17.91
C MET A 21 11.90 11.18 16.99
N GLN A 22 12.38 10.10 17.60
CA GLN A 22 13.24 9.15 16.93
C GLN A 22 12.45 8.06 16.17
N GLY A 23 11.15 7.87 16.46
CA GLY A 23 10.29 6.95 15.73
C GLY A 23 9.99 7.40 14.30
N ALA A 24 9.70 8.69 14.09
CA ALA A 24 9.50 9.24 12.74
C ALA A 24 10.80 9.22 11.93
N ASP A 25 11.93 9.53 12.57
CA ASP A 25 13.26 9.45 11.94
C ASP A 25 13.62 8.01 11.55
N LEU A 26 13.27 7.03 12.38
CA LEU A 26 13.42 5.61 12.04
C LEU A 26 12.58 5.25 10.81
N LEU A 27 11.29 5.59 10.81
CA LEU A 27 10.37 5.33 9.69
C LEU A 27 10.84 6.01 8.40
N LEU A 28 11.34 7.25 8.48
CA LEU A 28 11.97 7.97 7.37
C LEU A 28 13.25 7.28 6.89
N GLY A 29 14.08 6.83 7.83
CA GLY A 29 15.32 6.10 7.55
C GLY A 29 15.09 4.82 6.76
N LEU A 30 13.95 4.16 6.95
CA LEU A 30 13.58 2.95 6.18
C LEU A 30 13.47 3.22 4.67
N PHE A 31 13.14 4.46 4.25
CA PHE A 31 13.09 4.81 2.83
C PHE A 31 14.44 4.69 2.11
N MET A 32 15.55 4.69 2.86
CA MET A 32 16.89 4.52 2.30
C MET A 32 17.15 3.12 1.76
N PHE A 33 16.37 2.13 2.21
CA PHE A 33 16.46 0.74 1.78
C PHE A 33 15.50 0.42 0.63
N LEU A 34 14.62 1.35 0.25
CA LEU A 34 13.70 1.14 -0.85
C LEU A 34 14.40 1.22 -2.21
N PRO A 35 13.89 0.49 -3.23
CA PRO A 35 14.37 0.61 -4.60
C PRO A 35 14.40 2.07 -5.06
N LYS A 36 15.39 2.41 -5.89
CA LYS A 36 15.53 3.79 -6.43
C LYS A 36 15.00 3.93 -7.86
N VAL A 37 14.73 2.81 -8.51
CA VAL A 37 14.31 2.73 -9.91
C VAL A 37 12.92 2.11 -9.95
N GLU A 38 12.04 2.73 -10.72
CA GLU A 38 10.72 2.18 -11.04
C GLU A 38 10.71 1.72 -12.51
N ARG A 39 10.29 0.48 -12.75
CA ARG A 39 10.24 -0.20 -14.06
C ARG A 39 8.80 -0.56 -14.40
N THR A 40 8.07 0.42 -14.91
CA THR A 40 6.66 0.27 -15.26
C THR A 40 6.44 -0.61 -16.50
N ASP A 41 7.50 -0.87 -17.28
CA ASP A 41 7.51 -1.75 -18.44
C ASP A 41 7.30 -3.23 -18.08
N LEU A 42 7.53 -3.62 -16.82
CA LEU A 42 7.47 -5.02 -16.35
C LEU A 42 6.22 -5.32 -15.51
N ILE A 43 5.29 -4.36 -15.38
CA ILE A 43 4.10 -4.50 -14.51
C ILE A 43 3.32 -5.76 -14.87
N VAL A 44 2.99 -5.98 -16.16
CA VAL A 44 2.11 -7.11 -16.52
C VAL A 44 2.70 -8.46 -16.14
N GLU A 45 4.03 -8.62 -16.17
CA GLU A 45 4.69 -9.90 -15.89
C GLU A 45 5.04 -10.10 -14.40
N GLN A 46 5.29 -9.01 -13.66
CA GLN A 46 5.87 -9.08 -12.31
C GLN A 46 4.99 -8.47 -11.21
N PHE A 47 3.84 -7.90 -11.56
CA PHE A 47 2.97 -7.27 -10.58
C PHE A 47 2.46 -8.28 -9.56
N ASN A 48 2.73 -8.01 -8.28
CA ASN A 48 2.36 -8.82 -7.12
C ASN A 48 2.90 -10.27 -7.10
N THR A 49 3.87 -10.62 -7.93
CA THR A 49 4.48 -11.97 -7.92
C THR A 49 5.81 -12.01 -7.17
N ARG A 50 6.36 -10.85 -6.79
CA ARG A 50 7.68 -10.72 -6.16
C ARG A 50 7.54 -10.47 -4.66
N ASP A 51 8.44 -11.08 -3.88
CA ASP A 51 8.60 -10.76 -2.46
C ASP A 51 9.63 -9.65 -2.24
N ALA A 52 9.75 -9.19 -0.99
CA ALA A 52 10.68 -8.11 -0.62
C ALA A 52 12.14 -8.42 -0.98
N MET A 53 12.59 -9.67 -0.84
CA MET A 53 13.97 -10.04 -1.13
C MET A 53 14.25 -10.03 -2.63
N HIS A 54 13.32 -10.54 -3.44
CA HIS A 54 13.41 -10.45 -4.90
C HIS A 54 13.48 -8.99 -5.36
N ILE A 55 12.59 -8.12 -4.85
CA ILE A 55 12.56 -6.69 -5.20
C ILE A 55 13.89 -6.00 -4.83
N LEU A 56 14.44 -6.28 -3.65
CA LEU A 56 15.71 -5.70 -3.21
C LEU A 56 16.91 -6.19 -4.04
N ASN A 57 16.96 -7.49 -4.36
CA ASN A 57 18.03 -8.07 -5.17
C ASN A 57 18.00 -7.57 -6.62
N ASP A 58 16.81 -7.41 -7.18
CA ASP A 58 16.59 -6.84 -8.51
C ASP A 58 16.98 -5.36 -8.58
N GLY A 59 16.85 -4.63 -7.46
CA GLY A 59 17.20 -3.21 -7.36
C GLY A 59 16.17 -2.26 -7.98
N TYR A 60 15.00 -2.76 -8.38
CA TYR A 60 13.89 -1.96 -8.93
C TYR A 60 12.52 -2.40 -8.43
N ALA A 61 11.60 -1.43 -8.33
CA ALA A 61 10.18 -1.66 -8.11
C ALA A 61 9.41 -1.56 -9.44
N THR A 62 8.24 -2.20 -9.54
CA THR A 62 7.33 -2.10 -10.69
C THR A 62 6.16 -1.16 -10.42
N GLY A 63 5.92 -0.80 -9.16
CA GLY A 63 4.89 0.16 -8.77
C GLY A 63 4.75 0.29 -7.25
N CYS A 64 3.72 0.99 -6.80
CA CYS A 64 3.44 1.25 -5.39
C CYS A 64 3.46 -0.01 -4.51
N THR A 65 2.96 -1.13 -5.02
CA THR A 65 2.86 -2.38 -4.26
C THR A 65 4.23 -2.92 -3.85
N ASP A 66 5.21 -2.93 -4.75
CA ASP A 66 6.57 -3.40 -4.43
C ASP A 66 7.23 -2.54 -3.34
N PHE A 67 7.02 -1.22 -3.41
CA PHE A 67 7.51 -0.32 -2.36
C PHE A 67 6.88 -0.65 -1.01
N CYS A 68 5.56 -0.90 -0.97
CA CYS A 68 4.87 -1.30 0.24
C CYS A 68 5.32 -2.68 0.75
N ILE A 69 5.50 -3.67 -0.13
CA ILE A 69 6.01 -5.00 0.24
C ILE A 69 7.36 -4.90 0.96
N VAL A 70 8.31 -4.16 0.37
CA VAL A 70 9.62 -3.96 0.98
C VAL A 70 9.50 -3.20 2.30
N TYR A 71 8.70 -2.14 2.34
CA TYR A 71 8.53 -1.34 3.56
C TYR A 71 7.90 -2.14 4.71
N CYS A 72 6.84 -2.91 4.43
CA CYS A 72 6.21 -3.83 5.37
C CYS A 72 7.22 -4.87 5.91
N ALA A 73 8.07 -5.43 5.05
CA ALA A 73 9.10 -6.39 5.47
C ALA A 73 10.14 -5.76 6.42
N LEU A 74 10.52 -4.50 6.20
CA LEU A 74 11.40 -3.75 7.09
C LEU A 74 10.75 -3.51 8.46
N LEU A 75 9.49 -3.05 8.49
CA LEU A 75 8.74 -2.86 9.74
C LEU A 75 8.59 -4.18 10.51
N LYS A 76 8.26 -5.27 9.81
CA LYS A 76 8.17 -6.62 10.37
C LYS A 76 9.47 -7.05 11.02
N THR A 77 10.62 -6.79 10.38
CA THR A 77 11.95 -7.13 10.89
C THR A 77 12.29 -6.36 12.17
N LEU A 78 11.77 -5.14 12.31
CA LEU A 78 11.95 -4.29 13.50
C LEU A 78 10.86 -4.50 14.57
N ASN A 79 9.97 -5.47 14.39
CA ASN A 79 8.80 -5.69 15.27
C ASN A 79 7.91 -4.44 15.44
N ILE A 80 7.84 -3.59 14.41
CA ILE A 80 6.94 -2.43 14.41
C ILE A 80 5.59 -2.89 13.85
N PRO A 81 4.47 -2.70 14.57
CA PRO A 81 3.15 -3.09 14.09
C PRO A 81 2.74 -2.23 12.90
N TYR A 82 2.19 -2.84 11.86
CA TYR A 82 1.80 -2.13 10.64
C TYR A 82 0.56 -2.77 10.00
N THR A 83 -0.06 -2.03 9.08
CA THR A 83 -1.16 -2.50 8.25
C THR A 83 -0.93 -2.06 6.81
N TYR A 84 -0.92 -3.00 5.88
CA TYR A 84 -0.99 -2.73 4.45
C TYR A 84 -2.41 -2.29 4.10
N ILE A 85 -2.56 -1.21 3.34
CA ILE A 85 -3.85 -0.67 2.92
C ILE A 85 -3.86 -0.56 1.39
N GLU A 86 -4.77 -1.29 0.76
CA GLU A 86 -5.06 -1.15 -0.67
C GLU A 86 -6.23 -0.18 -0.85
N VAL A 87 -6.08 0.81 -1.73
CA VAL A 87 -7.11 1.80 -1.96
C VAL A 87 -7.35 2.09 -3.44
N LEU A 88 -8.59 2.45 -3.77
CA LEU A 88 -9.04 2.82 -5.11
C LEU A 88 -9.56 4.26 -5.08
N GLU A 89 -9.17 5.08 -6.06
CA GLU A 89 -9.64 6.45 -6.13
C GLU A 89 -11.15 6.49 -6.39
N LYS A 90 -11.89 7.26 -5.59
CA LYS A 90 -13.35 7.40 -5.74
C LYS A 90 -13.74 7.84 -7.16
N ARG A 91 -12.96 8.74 -7.77
CA ARG A 91 -13.19 9.17 -9.17
C ARG A 91 -13.17 8.03 -10.18
N TRP A 92 -12.35 7.00 -9.97
CA TRP A 92 -12.31 5.86 -10.87
C TRP A 92 -13.47 4.90 -10.62
N LEU A 93 -13.85 4.71 -9.35
CA LEU A 93 -15.04 3.94 -8.98
C LEU A 93 -16.32 4.58 -9.54
N GLU A 94 -16.37 5.91 -9.60
CA GLU A 94 -17.50 6.69 -10.10
C GLU A 94 -17.47 6.89 -11.62
N ALA A 95 -16.34 6.62 -12.28
CA ALA A 95 -16.23 6.66 -13.73
C ALA A 95 -17.00 5.49 -14.38
N PRO A 96 -17.41 5.60 -15.65
CA PRO A 96 -18.05 4.51 -16.39
C PRO A 96 -17.27 3.19 -16.29
N ILE A 97 -17.97 2.06 -16.34
CA ILE A 97 -17.35 0.72 -16.26
C ILE A 97 -16.37 0.45 -17.41
N THR A 98 -16.50 1.19 -18.51
CA THR A 98 -15.60 1.14 -19.67
C THR A 98 -14.23 1.77 -19.41
N GLU A 99 -14.05 2.51 -18.30
CA GLU A 99 -12.75 3.04 -17.90
C GLU A 99 -11.84 1.93 -17.38
N LYS A 100 -10.91 1.50 -18.23
CA LYS A 100 -9.99 0.39 -17.97
C LYS A 100 -8.75 0.80 -17.19
N LYS A 101 -8.43 2.09 -17.11
CA LYS A 101 -7.27 2.55 -16.34
C LYS A 101 -7.63 2.66 -14.87
N VAL A 102 -7.39 1.58 -14.13
CA VAL A 102 -7.55 1.56 -12.67
C VAL A 102 -6.72 2.68 -12.05
N MET A 103 -7.37 3.45 -11.18
CA MET A 103 -6.71 4.48 -10.39
C MET A 103 -6.77 4.06 -8.93
N GLY A 104 -5.63 3.67 -8.39
CA GLY A 104 -5.48 3.20 -7.03
C GLY A 104 -4.10 3.53 -6.50
N HIS A 105 -3.88 3.20 -5.24
CA HIS A 105 -2.60 3.30 -4.56
C HIS A 105 -2.59 2.31 -3.40
N CYS A 106 -1.42 2.02 -2.87
CA CYS A 106 -1.33 1.33 -1.59
C CYS A 106 -0.48 2.14 -0.61
N PHE A 107 -0.82 2.00 0.66
CA PHE A 107 -0.17 2.69 1.77
C PHE A 107 0.18 1.67 2.86
N VAL A 108 1.02 2.12 3.78
CA VAL A 108 1.29 1.40 5.03
C VAL A 108 0.87 2.29 6.19
N GLU A 109 0.02 1.79 7.07
CA GLU A 109 -0.37 2.48 8.30
C GLU A 109 0.40 1.88 9.48
N THR A 110 1.00 2.73 10.31
CA THR A 110 1.72 2.31 11.52
C THR A 110 1.80 3.47 12.51
N LEU A 111 1.68 3.18 13.81
CA LEU A 111 1.78 4.17 14.89
C LEU A 111 0.90 5.43 14.68
N GLY A 112 -0.28 5.26 14.05
CA GLY A 112 -1.21 6.36 13.74
C GLY A 112 -0.83 7.23 12.54
N LEU A 113 0.25 6.88 11.83
CA LEU A 113 0.70 7.55 10.61
C LEU A 113 0.33 6.73 9.38
N LEU A 114 0.03 7.42 8.29
CA LEU A 114 -0.11 6.81 6.97
C LEU A 114 1.16 7.07 6.17
N ILE A 115 1.74 6.04 5.59
CA ILE A 115 3.02 6.09 4.90
C ILE A 115 2.79 5.76 3.43
N ASP A 116 3.38 6.56 2.55
CA ASP A 116 3.47 6.31 1.11
C ASP A 116 4.94 5.96 0.78
N PRO A 117 5.31 4.66 0.78
CA PRO A 117 6.67 4.24 0.55
C PRO A 117 7.19 4.58 -0.85
N GLN A 118 6.31 4.59 -1.87
CA GLN A 118 6.69 4.98 -3.23
C GLN A 118 7.12 6.44 -3.29
N ARG A 119 6.35 7.32 -2.63
CA ARG A 119 6.65 8.77 -2.61
C ARG A 119 7.57 9.21 -1.49
N LYS A 120 7.87 8.32 -0.54
CA LYS A 120 8.69 8.59 0.65
C LYS A 120 8.09 9.70 1.53
N ILE A 121 6.79 9.61 1.76
CA ILE A 121 6.02 10.60 2.53
C ILE A 121 5.38 9.91 3.73
N LEU A 122 5.35 10.61 4.87
CA LEU A 122 4.52 10.27 6.02
C LEU A 122 3.44 11.33 6.18
N TYR A 123 2.21 10.88 6.36
CA TYR A 123 1.04 11.72 6.59
C TYR A 123 0.62 11.59 8.05
N ALA A 124 0.65 12.72 8.76
CA ALA A 124 0.19 12.81 10.15
C ALA A 124 -1.35 12.85 10.27
N ASP A 125 -2.05 13.14 9.17
CA ASP A 125 -3.50 13.05 9.07
C ASP A 125 -3.90 12.04 7.97
N PRO A 126 -4.00 10.74 8.31
CA PRO A 126 -4.47 9.71 7.39
C PRO A 126 -5.85 9.99 6.82
N ALA A 127 -6.76 10.57 7.62
CA ALA A 127 -8.14 10.81 7.21
C ALA A 127 -8.22 11.80 6.05
N PHE A 128 -7.41 12.87 6.11
CA PHE A 128 -7.32 13.83 5.02
C PHE A 128 -6.85 13.20 3.70
N VAL A 129 -5.92 12.25 3.74
CA VAL A 129 -5.45 11.56 2.53
C VAL A 129 -6.50 10.59 2.01
N LEU A 130 -7.03 9.76 2.92
CA LEU A 130 -7.95 8.68 2.59
C LEU A 130 -9.34 9.16 2.16
N GLN A 131 -9.71 10.43 2.39
CA GLN A 131 -11.01 10.98 1.94
C GLN A 131 -11.24 10.83 0.43
N ARG A 132 -10.18 10.82 -0.38
CA ARG A 132 -10.21 10.72 -1.84
C ARG A 132 -10.34 9.28 -2.35
N TYR A 133 -10.25 8.31 -1.45
CA TYR A 133 -10.17 6.91 -1.79
C TYR A 133 -11.31 6.12 -1.13
N ALA A 134 -11.67 5.00 -1.75
CA ALA A 134 -12.35 3.91 -1.07
C ALA A 134 -11.29 2.85 -0.70
N ILE A 135 -11.41 2.27 0.49
CA ILE A 135 -10.49 1.23 0.94
C ILE A 135 -10.95 -0.08 0.34
N PHE A 136 -10.12 -0.66 -0.52
CA PHE A 136 -10.36 -1.99 -1.09
C PHE A 136 -10.18 -3.05 -0.02
N GLY A 137 -9.09 -2.96 0.75
CA GLY A 137 -8.82 -3.92 1.82
C GLY A 137 -7.66 -3.51 2.73
N ARG A 138 -7.55 -4.21 3.86
CA ARG A 138 -6.44 -4.10 4.82
C ARG A 138 -5.88 -5.47 5.12
N GLY A 139 -4.56 -5.58 5.18
CA GLY A 139 -3.85 -6.84 5.44
C GLY A 139 -2.45 -6.60 5.96
N THR A 140 -1.63 -7.65 5.97
CA THR A 140 -0.18 -7.55 6.23
C THR A 140 0.63 -7.51 4.94
N GLU A 141 0.04 -7.96 3.84
CA GLU A 141 0.60 -7.89 2.48
C GLU A 141 -0.52 -8.01 1.43
N PRO A 142 -0.25 -7.74 0.14
CA PRO A 142 -1.26 -7.80 -0.92
C PRO A 142 -1.93 -9.18 -1.05
N HIS A 143 -1.19 -10.27 -0.81
CA HIS A 143 -1.72 -11.63 -0.89
C HIS A 143 -2.85 -11.90 0.09
N ASP A 144 -2.86 -11.26 1.27
CA ASP A 144 -3.95 -11.37 2.24
C ASP A 144 -5.28 -10.85 1.67
N LEU A 145 -5.21 -9.98 0.65
CA LEU A 145 -6.36 -9.42 -0.05
C LEU A 145 -6.71 -10.18 -1.33
N GLY A 146 -6.05 -11.32 -1.58
CA GLY A 146 -6.20 -12.09 -2.82
C GLY A 146 -5.55 -11.44 -4.04
N LEU A 147 -4.62 -10.51 -3.84
CA LEU A 147 -3.97 -9.78 -4.93
C LEU A 147 -2.66 -10.47 -5.36
N THR A 148 -2.74 -11.40 -6.31
CA THR A 148 -1.64 -12.31 -6.70
C THR A 148 -0.95 -11.99 -8.02
N ASP A 149 -1.68 -11.38 -8.97
CA ASP A 149 -1.17 -11.05 -10.30
C ASP A 149 -2.03 -9.97 -10.95
N PHE A 150 -1.57 -9.39 -12.05
CA PHE A 150 -2.26 -8.30 -12.72
C PHE A 150 -3.72 -8.63 -13.12
N HIS A 151 -3.98 -9.85 -13.61
CA HIS A 151 -5.31 -10.24 -14.07
C HIS A 151 -6.26 -10.47 -12.89
N ALA A 152 -5.81 -11.23 -11.89
CA ALA A 152 -6.58 -11.46 -10.66
C ALA A 152 -6.92 -10.14 -9.95
N ASN A 153 -5.95 -9.22 -9.86
CA ASN A 153 -6.16 -7.91 -9.24
C ASN A 153 -7.18 -7.09 -10.01
N MET A 154 -7.07 -7.05 -11.35
CA MET A 154 -8.02 -6.32 -12.20
C MET A 154 -9.46 -6.86 -12.02
N GLU A 155 -9.63 -8.18 -12.00
CA GLU A 155 -10.94 -8.80 -11.75
C GLU A 155 -11.50 -8.40 -10.37
N ALA A 156 -10.66 -8.46 -9.33
CA ALA A 156 -11.05 -8.08 -7.98
C ALA A 156 -11.45 -6.60 -7.87
N TYR A 157 -10.69 -5.69 -8.49
CA TYR A 157 -11.00 -4.27 -8.50
C TYR A 157 -12.28 -3.95 -9.28
N MET A 158 -12.53 -4.64 -10.40
CA MET A 158 -13.76 -4.46 -11.18
C MET A 158 -14.98 -4.93 -10.38
N LYS A 159 -14.90 -6.08 -9.71
CA LYS A 159 -15.96 -6.56 -8.82
C LYS A 159 -16.21 -5.58 -7.67
N PHE A 160 -15.15 -5.03 -7.07
CA PHE A 160 -15.28 -4.01 -6.04
C PHE A 160 -15.99 -2.76 -6.57
N LYS A 161 -15.64 -2.30 -7.77
CA LYS A 161 -16.29 -1.15 -8.42
C LYS A 161 -17.79 -1.36 -8.63
N GLU A 162 -18.20 -2.55 -9.09
CA GLU A 162 -19.62 -2.89 -9.24
C GLU A 162 -20.39 -2.79 -7.93
N ILE A 163 -19.84 -3.36 -6.85
CA ILE A 163 -20.42 -3.32 -5.51
C ILE A 163 -20.52 -1.87 -5.00
N TYR A 164 -19.42 -1.11 -5.11
CA TYR A 164 -19.36 0.28 -4.67
C TYR A 164 -20.42 1.15 -5.34
N VAL A 165 -20.60 1.02 -6.66
CA VAL A 165 -21.61 1.76 -7.42
C VAL A 165 -23.03 1.37 -6.98
N ALA A 166 -23.30 0.07 -6.82
CA ALA A 166 -24.61 -0.41 -6.40
C ALA A 166 -25.00 0.11 -5.00
N GLU A 167 -24.07 0.07 -4.04
CA GLU A 167 -24.31 0.56 -2.67
C GLU A 167 -24.56 2.08 -2.63
N ARG A 168 -23.79 2.85 -3.40
CA ARG A 168 -23.98 4.30 -3.51
C ARG A 168 -25.36 4.65 -4.04
N ASP A 169 -25.82 3.96 -5.09
CA ASP A 169 -27.11 4.24 -5.72
C ASP A 169 -28.28 3.92 -4.78
N VAL A 170 -28.17 2.86 -3.97
CA VAL A 170 -29.13 2.56 -2.89
C VAL A 170 -29.17 3.68 -1.83
N GLN A 171 -28.01 4.17 -1.39
CA GLN A 171 -27.94 5.26 -0.40
C GLN A 171 -28.55 6.57 -0.95
N GLN A 172 -28.33 6.89 -2.22
CA GLN A 172 -28.90 8.07 -2.86
C GLN A 172 -30.42 7.94 -3.07
N GLY A 173 -30.92 6.74 -3.41
CA GLY A 173 -32.35 6.46 -3.51
C GLY A 173 -33.08 6.65 -2.18
N ASN A 174 -32.54 6.07 -1.09
CA ASN A 174 -33.11 6.20 0.25
C ASN A 174 -33.10 7.63 0.81
N THR A 175 -32.19 8.48 0.32
CA THR A 175 -32.11 9.89 0.76
C THR A 175 -33.19 10.74 0.07
N LYS A 176 -33.60 10.39 -1.16
CA LYS A 176 -34.66 11.11 -1.88
C LYS A 176 -36.06 10.82 -1.30
N GLU A 177 -36.31 9.60 -0.81
CA GLU A 177 -37.61 9.25 -0.21
C GLU A 177 -37.83 9.86 1.17
N LYS A 178 -36.76 10.16 1.92
CA LYS A 178 -36.86 10.80 3.25
C LYS A 178 -37.07 12.33 3.22
N GLN A 179 -37.05 12.93 2.03
CA GLN A 179 -37.22 14.39 1.85
C GLN A 179 -38.63 14.77 1.34
N VAL A 180 -39.57 13.82 1.29
CA VAL A 180 -40.97 14.04 0.89
C VAL A 180 -41.89 14.06 2.10
#